data_AF-A0A956C3S9-F1
#
_entry.id   AF-A0A956C3S9-F1
#
_cell.length_a   1.000
_cell.length_b   1.000
_cell.length_c   1.000
_cell.angle_alpha   90.00
_cell.angle_beta   90.00
_cell.angle_gamma   90.00
#
_symmetry.space_group_name_H-M   'P 1'
#
loop_
_entity.id
_entity.type
_entity.pdbx_description
1 polymer ?
#
loop_
_entity_poly.entity_id
_entity_poly.type
_entity_poly.pdbx_seq_one_letter_code
_entity_poly.pdbx_strand_id
1 'polypeptide(L)'
;MIKRLSIFVGLGFVLMACTMADLEGTPVNGKGVASNTKGSSEQTCTGGSTSTPTTLPPQNPDDFPKCACASGGKARCIPKGVLPDSLSAQLEACSDGGPGACVPDSLVKTGGQAPKTCKSAFGEGRCMDLCVPEVAKNATLLNRGEGDVCETDERCVPCLNPLKGNEPTGVCEIGKPAAVCNDNKGGSSGAPGGGAPLACPYTGPPIVDTSTFAACGDGMRCAPAAAVKPEQAAILKKCPDGTSVCAPEKAIAAGGNYVPKTCASVGGAEGRCTNINIPDVAAQKAMLPKDTCDANELCAPCFSPIDGKETGACRTASCDAPTQPAKQFAGCCVDKGVARGKCVPKSLVPPDQAKKLKDDDPNCAPTGEVCAPNENLDPTFKPQTCTASSFLIGNYSGVCVSKCVEFGFAGLALSSGNCPSGNKCAPCTDPLSGKPSGAPGCTN
;
A
#
# COMPACT_ATOMS: atom_id res chain seq x y z
N MET A 1 -44.53 -15.58 1.04
CA MET A 1 -43.39 -16.17 1.76
C MET A 1 -42.10 -15.61 1.17
N ILE A 2 -41.53 -14.57 1.78
CA ILE A 2 -40.24 -14.01 1.39
C ILE A 2 -39.35 -14.13 2.64
N LYS A 3 -38.45 -15.13 2.63
CA LYS A 3 -37.44 -15.34 3.67
C LYS A 3 -36.33 -14.30 3.44
N ARG A 4 -36.24 -13.27 4.29
CA ARG A 4 -35.06 -12.40 4.37
C ARG A 4 -34.04 -13.09 5.26
N LEU A 5 -32.94 -13.51 4.67
CA LEU A 5 -31.78 -14.11 5.32
C LEU A 5 -30.84 -12.97 5.73
N SER A 6 -30.82 -12.61 7.01
CA SER A 6 -29.84 -11.68 7.56
C SER A 6 -28.59 -12.46 7.95
N ILE A 7 -27.53 -12.35 7.15
CA ILE A 7 -26.21 -12.91 7.46
C ILE A 7 -25.40 -11.83 8.19
N PHE A 8 -25.12 -12.05 9.48
CA PHE A 8 -24.10 -11.32 10.22
C PHE A 8 -22.75 -12.00 9.99
N VAL A 9 -21.85 -11.37 9.22
CA VAL A 9 -20.45 -11.79 9.11
C VAL A 9 -19.63 -10.96 10.11
N GLY A 10 -19.30 -11.55 11.25
CA GLY A 10 -18.28 -11.02 12.15
C GLY A 10 -16.91 -11.51 11.70
N LEU A 11 -16.13 -10.64 11.05
CA LEU A 11 -14.74 -10.93 10.69
C LEU A 11 -13.83 -10.21 11.69
N GLY A 12 -13.22 -10.96 12.61
CA GLY A 12 -12.18 -10.45 13.50
C GLY A 12 -10.84 -10.43 12.79
N PHE A 13 -10.20 -9.26 12.72
CA PHE A 13 -8.81 -9.13 12.27
C PHE A 13 -7.88 -9.16 13.49
N VAL A 14 -6.92 -10.09 13.45
CA VAL A 14 -5.83 -10.22 14.41
C VAL A 14 -4.68 -9.31 13.93
N LEU A 15 -4.31 -8.33 14.74
CA LEU A 15 -3.08 -7.56 14.55
C LEU A 15 -1.90 -8.39 15.06
N MET A 16 -1.12 -8.97 14.14
CA MET A 16 0.20 -9.53 14.45
C MET A 16 1.27 -8.44 14.25
N ALA A 17 2.05 -8.20 15.30
CA ALA A 17 3.29 -7.44 15.22
C ALA A 17 4.40 -8.34 14.67
N CYS A 18 4.92 -8.02 13.49
CA CYS A 18 6.14 -8.63 12.96
C CYS A 18 7.26 -7.58 12.89
N THR A 19 8.38 -7.91 13.51
CA THR A 19 9.66 -7.21 13.37
C THR A 19 10.23 -7.50 11.98
N MET A 20 10.53 -6.44 11.22
CA MET A 20 11.04 -6.55 9.84
C MET A 20 12.52 -6.96 9.82
N ALA A 21 12.89 -7.83 8.87
CA ALA A 21 14.26 -7.99 8.40
C ALA A 21 14.48 -7.04 7.21
N ASP A 22 15.61 -6.34 7.19
CA ASP A 22 16.04 -5.46 6.10
C ASP A 22 16.19 -6.23 4.78
N LEU A 23 15.39 -5.87 3.78
CA LEU A 23 15.45 -6.38 2.39
C LEU A 23 15.79 -5.22 1.44
N GLU A 24 16.90 -4.54 1.70
CA GLU A 24 17.41 -3.47 0.83
C GLU A 24 18.35 -4.03 -0.24
N GLY A 25 17.89 -4.07 -1.49
CA GLY A 25 18.74 -4.31 -2.67
C GLY A 25 19.50 -3.04 -3.05
N THR A 26 20.83 -3.15 -3.16
CA THR A 26 21.74 -2.07 -3.57
C THR A 26 21.42 -1.55 -4.98
N PRO A 27 21.56 -0.24 -5.27
CA PRO A 27 21.59 0.24 -6.66
C PRO A 27 22.74 -0.39 -7.46
N VAL A 28 22.55 -0.47 -8.77
CA VAL A 28 23.47 -0.99 -9.80
C VAL A 28 24.76 -0.15 -9.94
N ASN A 29 24.88 0.96 -9.20
CA ASN A 29 26.12 1.72 -9.09
C ASN A 29 26.77 1.53 -7.71
N GLY A 30 27.88 0.78 -7.70
CA GLY A 30 28.93 0.74 -6.68
C GLY A 30 28.54 0.94 -5.21
N LYS A 31 28.51 -0.14 -4.42
CA LYS A 31 28.31 -0.07 -2.96
C LYS A 31 29.61 0.36 -2.24
N GLY A 32 29.53 1.46 -1.49
CA GLY A 32 30.15 1.59 -0.16
C GLY A 32 31.59 2.07 -0.06
N VAL A 33 31.82 3.37 -0.27
CA VAL A 33 32.87 4.11 0.48
C VAL A 33 32.13 4.97 1.51
N ALA A 34 32.53 4.86 2.78
CA ALA A 34 31.89 5.52 3.91
C ALA A 34 31.65 7.03 3.68
N SER A 35 30.38 7.46 3.75
CA SER A 35 30.02 8.87 3.67
C SER A 35 30.38 9.60 4.95
N ASN A 36 31.29 10.57 4.85
CA ASN A 36 31.41 11.67 5.79
C ASN A 36 30.76 12.90 5.15
N THR A 37 29.79 13.49 5.84
CA THR A 37 28.92 14.56 5.36
C THR A 37 29.62 15.92 5.34
N LYS A 38 29.74 16.53 4.15
CA LYS A 38 29.48 17.96 3.81
C LYS A 38 30.31 18.40 2.60
N GLY A 39 29.62 18.89 1.58
CA GLY A 39 30.24 19.67 0.50
C GLY A 39 29.66 19.30 -0.85
N SER A 40 29.00 20.27 -1.49
CA SER A 40 28.76 20.26 -2.94
C SER A 40 30.13 20.22 -3.63
N SER A 41 30.54 19.06 -4.12
CA SER A 41 31.67 18.95 -5.04
C SER A 41 31.13 18.56 -6.40
N GLU A 42 31.26 19.49 -7.36
CA GLU A 42 31.46 19.16 -8.76
C GLU A 42 32.38 17.95 -8.84
N GLN A 43 31.98 16.95 -9.61
CA GLN A 43 32.78 15.77 -9.90
C GLN A 43 33.94 16.22 -10.79
N THR A 44 35.00 16.73 -10.17
CA THR A 44 36.26 17.03 -10.85
C THR A 44 36.87 15.70 -11.29
N CYS A 45 36.80 15.42 -12.59
CA CYS A 45 37.53 14.33 -13.21
C CYS A 45 39.03 14.69 -13.20
N THR A 46 39.72 14.41 -12.09
CA THR A 46 41.17 14.51 -12.03
C THR A 46 41.80 13.30 -12.72
N GLY A 47 42.18 13.54 -13.98
CA GLY A 47 43.26 12.95 -14.79
C GLY A 47 43.81 11.55 -14.46
N GLY A 48 43.92 10.73 -15.52
CA GLY A 48 45.13 9.90 -15.68
C GLY A 48 44.96 8.40 -15.84
N SER A 49 43.77 7.86 -16.13
CA SER A 49 43.67 6.51 -16.69
C SER A 49 43.06 6.56 -18.08
N THR A 50 43.92 6.46 -19.09
CA THR A 50 43.59 6.18 -20.48
C THR A 50 43.13 4.73 -20.67
N SER A 51 42.36 4.19 -19.71
CA SER A 51 41.62 2.95 -19.92
C SER A 51 40.48 3.25 -20.87
N THR A 52 40.77 3.10 -22.15
CA THR A 52 39.77 2.94 -23.20
C THR A 52 38.68 2.01 -22.67
N PRO A 53 37.38 2.29 -22.88
CA PRO A 53 36.31 1.38 -22.48
C PRO A 53 36.66 0.04 -23.09
N THR A 54 37.07 -0.91 -22.26
CA THR A 54 37.48 -2.23 -22.73
C THR A 54 36.19 -2.94 -23.06
N THR A 55 35.67 -2.64 -24.25
CA THR A 55 34.65 -3.46 -24.89
C THR A 55 35.25 -4.85 -24.96
N LEU A 56 34.58 -5.80 -24.34
CA LEU A 56 34.96 -7.20 -24.46
C LEU A 56 34.98 -7.50 -25.96
N PRO A 57 36.07 -8.02 -26.56
CA PRO A 57 35.98 -8.46 -27.94
C PRO A 57 34.91 -9.55 -28.04
N PRO A 58 34.10 -9.60 -29.11
CA PRO A 58 33.22 -10.74 -29.38
C PRO A 58 34.01 -12.05 -29.28
N GLN A 59 33.58 -12.95 -28.42
CA GLN A 59 34.23 -14.24 -28.18
C GLN A 59 33.22 -15.38 -28.25
N ASN A 60 33.71 -16.59 -28.55
CA ASN A 60 32.87 -17.78 -28.52
C ASN A 60 32.67 -18.21 -27.05
N PRO A 61 31.44 -18.27 -26.52
CA PRO A 61 31.21 -18.69 -25.14
C PRO A 61 31.72 -20.11 -24.85
N ASP A 62 31.75 -20.99 -25.85
CA ASP A 62 32.22 -22.37 -25.64
C ASP A 62 33.72 -22.48 -25.34
N ASP A 63 34.48 -21.40 -25.51
CA ASP A 63 35.90 -21.32 -25.13
C ASP A 63 36.08 -21.13 -23.62
N PHE A 64 35.00 -20.86 -22.88
CA PHE A 64 35.01 -20.59 -21.45
C PHE A 64 34.30 -21.69 -20.65
N PRO A 65 34.67 -21.89 -19.37
CA PRO A 65 33.93 -22.79 -18.49
C PRO A 65 32.48 -22.35 -18.33
N LYS A 66 31.57 -23.32 -18.30
CA LYS A 66 30.16 -23.06 -17.98
C LYS A 66 30.05 -22.49 -16.57
N CYS A 67 29.19 -21.50 -16.42
CA CYS A 67 28.86 -20.97 -15.11
C CYS A 67 27.39 -21.27 -14.81
N ALA A 68 27.11 -21.75 -13.59
CA ALA A 68 25.77 -22.14 -13.18
C ALA A 68 25.04 -20.94 -12.58
N CYS A 69 24.10 -20.37 -13.34
CA CYS A 69 23.19 -19.35 -12.82
C CYS A 69 22.08 -20.05 -12.03
N ALA A 70 21.92 -19.70 -10.76
CA ALA A 70 20.93 -20.32 -9.87
C ALA A 70 19.48 -20.19 -10.40
N SER A 71 19.24 -19.19 -11.25
CA SER A 71 17.91 -18.81 -11.73
C SER A 71 17.63 -19.22 -13.18
N GLY A 72 18.52 -20.02 -13.79
CA GLY A 72 18.49 -20.37 -15.21
C GLY A 72 19.26 -19.39 -16.08
N GLY A 73 19.42 -19.74 -17.37
CA GLY A 73 20.22 -18.99 -18.34
C GLY A 73 21.52 -19.69 -18.74
N LYS A 74 22.15 -19.21 -19.81
CA LYS A 74 23.44 -19.71 -20.29
C LYS A 74 24.50 -18.65 -20.02
N ALA A 75 25.43 -18.96 -19.11
CA ALA A 75 26.55 -18.09 -18.83
C ALA A 75 27.88 -18.84 -18.88
N ARG A 76 28.94 -18.06 -18.96
CA ARG A 76 30.32 -18.50 -18.92
C ARG A 76 31.13 -17.75 -17.89
N CYS A 77 32.10 -18.44 -17.31
CA CYS A 77 33.05 -17.84 -16.39
C CYS A 77 34.10 -17.05 -17.17
N ILE A 78 33.98 -15.73 -17.18
CA ILE A 78 34.95 -14.84 -17.84
C ILE A 78 35.91 -14.28 -16.78
N PRO A 79 37.23 -14.35 -16.97
CA PRO A 79 38.19 -13.81 -16.01
C PRO A 79 37.95 -12.31 -15.77
N LYS A 80 37.97 -11.86 -14.50
CA LYS A 80 37.65 -10.46 -14.14
C LYS A 80 38.54 -9.44 -14.83
N GLY A 81 39.80 -9.77 -15.10
CA GLY A 81 40.73 -8.87 -15.82
C GLY A 81 40.36 -8.59 -17.28
N VAL A 82 39.40 -9.32 -17.85
CA VAL A 82 38.86 -9.08 -19.20
C VAL A 82 37.55 -8.28 -19.15
N LEU A 83 36.95 -8.16 -17.96
CA LEU A 83 35.69 -7.45 -17.76
C LEU A 83 35.93 -6.04 -17.24
N PRO A 84 35.12 -5.06 -17.64
CA PRO A 84 35.08 -3.77 -16.94
C PRO A 84 34.69 -3.97 -15.47
N ASP A 85 35.34 -3.24 -14.57
CA ASP A 85 35.08 -3.30 -13.11
C ASP A 85 33.60 -3.03 -12.76
N SER A 86 32.95 -2.14 -13.51
CA SER A 86 31.53 -1.81 -13.34
C SER A 86 30.61 -3.00 -13.61
N LEU A 87 30.95 -3.82 -14.61
CA LEU A 87 30.18 -5.00 -14.97
C LEU A 87 30.51 -6.18 -14.04
N SER A 88 31.79 -6.39 -13.72
CA SER A 88 32.22 -7.52 -12.89
C SER A 88 31.67 -7.46 -11.45
N ALA A 89 31.40 -6.25 -10.93
CA ALA A 89 30.80 -6.04 -9.62
C ALA A 89 29.30 -6.41 -9.53
N GLN A 90 28.62 -6.54 -10.66
CA GLN A 90 27.17 -6.82 -10.73
C GLN A 90 26.85 -8.28 -11.07
N LEU A 91 27.87 -9.05 -11.43
CA LEU A 91 27.74 -10.44 -11.86
C LEU A 91 28.15 -11.39 -10.73
N GLU A 92 27.55 -12.57 -10.71
CA GLU A 92 27.94 -13.62 -9.75
C GLU A 92 29.38 -14.07 -9.99
N ALA A 93 30.07 -14.45 -8.91
CA ALA A 93 31.35 -15.14 -9.02
C ALA A 93 31.14 -16.53 -9.64
N CYS A 94 32.15 -17.04 -10.35
CA CYS A 94 32.06 -18.38 -10.90
C CYS A 94 31.97 -19.45 -9.82
N SER A 95 31.04 -20.39 -9.98
CA SER A 95 30.75 -21.48 -9.03
C SER A 95 31.94 -22.39 -8.70
N ASP A 96 32.96 -22.44 -9.56
CA ASP A 96 34.18 -23.24 -9.34
C ASP A 96 35.26 -22.50 -8.53
N GLY A 97 34.95 -21.32 -7.97
CA GLY A 97 35.90 -20.53 -7.16
C GLY A 97 37.01 -19.84 -7.97
N GLY A 98 36.94 -19.87 -9.31
CA GLY A 98 37.88 -19.17 -10.18
C GLY A 98 37.74 -17.63 -10.11
N PRO A 99 38.80 -16.87 -10.44
CA PRO A 99 38.84 -15.40 -10.34
C PRO A 99 38.03 -14.67 -11.44
N GLY A 100 36.91 -15.26 -11.88
CA GLY A 100 36.04 -14.74 -12.94
C GLY A 100 34.69 -14.23 -12.44
N ALA A 101 33.86 -13.80 -13.39
CA ALA A 101 32.45 -13.52 -13.18
C ALA A 101 31.59 -14.27 -14.21
N CYS A 102 30.37 -14.59 -13.81
CA CYS A 102 29.37 -15.31 -14.58
C CYS A 102 28.74 -14.35 -15.61
N VAL A 103 29.19 -14.39 -16.86
CA VAL A 103 28.70 -13.50 -17.92
C VAL A 103 27.75 -14.25 -18.84
N PRO A 104 26.54 -13.73 -19.12
CA PRO A 104 25.62 -14.32 -20.10
C PRO A 104 26.27 -14.56 -21.47
N ASP A 105 25.97 -15.70 -22.09
CA ASP A 105 26.50 -16.09 -23.40
C ASP A 105 26.23 -15.01 -24.47
N SER A 106 25.10 -14.30 -24.37
CA SER A 106 24.72 -13.20 -25.28
C SER A 106 25.70 -12.01 -25.20
N LEU A 107 26.14 -11.63 -24.00
CA LEU A 107 27.14 -10.56 -23.81
C LEU A 107 28.53 -10.99 -24.26
N VAL A 108 28.92 -12.25 -24.02
CA VAL A 108 30.21 -12.81 -24.48
C VAL A 108 30.27 -12.85 -26.01
N LYS A 109 29.22 -13.35 -26.67
CA LYS A 109 29.13 -13.42 -28.14
C LYS A 109 29.21 -12.05 -28.80
N THR A 110 28.58 -11.05 -28.20
CA THR A 110 28.45 -9.72 -28.81
C THR A 110 29.61 -8.80 -28.45
N GLY A 111 30.39 -9.14 -27.44
CA GLY A 111 31.43 -8.26 -26.94
C GLY A 111 30.88 -7.06 -26.14
N GLY A 112 29.77 -7.27 -25.44
CA GLY A 112 29.10 -6.20 -24.69
C GLY A 112 28.38 -5.17 -25.56
N GLN A 113 27.93 -5.54 -26.77
CA GLN A 113 27.00 -4.68 -27.51
C GLN A 113 25.68 -4.51 -26.74
N ALA A 114 24.95 -3.45 -27.10
CA ALA A 114 23.66 -3.16 -26.51
C ALA A 114 22.73 -4.38 -26.67
N PRO A 115 22.11 -4.87 -25.58
CA PRO A 115 21.18 -5.98 -25.70
C PRO A 115 19.98 -5.60 -26.56
N LYS A 116 19.23 -6.61 -27.02
CA LYS A 116 18.03 -6.41 -27.83
C LYS A 116 17.06 -5.48 -27.11
N THR A 117 16.49 -4.53 -27.85
CA THR A 117 15.47 -3.62 -27.32
C THR A 117 14.15 -4.36 -27.10
N CYS A 118 13.44 -4.01 -26.04
CA CYS A 118 12.14 -4.58 -25.72
C CYS A 118 11.27 -3.52 -25.05
N LYS A 119 9.97 -3.78 -24.96
CA LYS A 119 9.03 -2.93 -24.24
C LYS A 119 8.30 -3.75 -23.19
N SER A 120 8.36 -3.33 -21.94
CA SER A 120 7.71 -3.99 -20.80
C SER A 120 6.46 -3.22 -20.36
N ALA A 121 5.73 -3.74 -19.36
CA ALA A 121 4.65 -3.00 -18.70
C ALA A 121 5.13 -1.68 -18.04
N PHE A 122 6.45 -1.55 -17.82
CA PHE A 122 7.11 -0.40 -17.20
C PHE A 122 7.83 0.50 -18.22
N GLY A 123 7.58 0.32 -19.52
CA GLY A 123 8.16 1.12 -20.61
C GLY A 123 9.29 0.44 -21.37
N GLU A 124 10.05 1.24 -22.12
CA GLU A 124 11.20 0.80 -22.94
C GLU A 124 12.28 0.14 -22.08
N GLY A 125 12.94 -0.88 -22.62
CA GLY A 125 13.90 -1.69 -21.90
C GLY A 125 14.90 -2.43 -22.79
N ARG A 126 15.60 -3.36 -22.15
CA ARG A 126 16.58 -4.26 -22.79
C ARG A 126 16.35 -5.69 -22.31
N CYS A 127 16.49 -6.64 -23.22
CA CYS A 127 16.48 -8.06 -22.89
C CYS A 127 17.75 -8.38 -22.09
N MET A 128 17.57 -8.78 -20.84
CA MET A 128 18.66 -9.15 -19.94
C MET A 128 18.45 -10.59 -19.48
N ASP A 129 19.53 -11.33 -19.39
CA ASP A 129 19.54 -12.74 -18.99
C ASP A 129 19.16 -12.90 -17.50
N LEU A 130 18.43 -13.98 -17.18
CA LEU A 130 18.11 -14.40 -15.81
C LEU A 130 19.38 -14.71 -14.98
N CYS A 131 20.53 -14.89 -15.62
CA CYS A 131 21.83 -14.97 -14.96
C CYS A 131 22.24 -13.68 -14.23
N VAL A 132 21.64 -12.53 -14.53
CA VAL A 132 21.88 -11.31 -13.78
C VAL A 132 21.07 -11.36 -12.47
N PRO A 133 21.68 -11.29 -11.27
CA PRO A 133 20.99 -11.56 -10.00
C PRO A 133 19.76 -10.68 -9.76
N GLU A 134 19.84 -9.39 -10.11
CA GLU A 134 18.70 -8.47 -9.98
C GLU A 134 17.58 -8.80 -10.98
N VAL A 135 17.91 -9.34 -12.16
CA VAL A 135 16.92 -9.78 -13.15
C VAL A 135 16.23 -11.06 -12.68
N ALA A 136 17.01 -12.02 -12.17
CA ALA A 136 16.50 -13.22 -11.51
C ALA A 136 15.55 -12.91 -10.35
N LYS A 137 15.99 -12.04 -9.44
CA LYS A 137 15.21 -11.65 -8.26
C LYS A 137 13.86 -11.02 -8.63
N ASN A 138 13.83 -10.29 -9.74
CA ASN A 138 12.63 -9.63 -10.25
C ASN A 138 11.99 -10.39 -11.44
N ALA A 139 12.35 -11.65 -11.68
CA ALA A 139 11.92 -12.39 -12.88
C ALA A 139 10.42 -12.63 -12.97
N THR A 140 9.71 -12.53 -11.84
CA THR A 140 8.24 -12.61 -11.75
C THR A 140 7.57 -11.27 -12.05
N LEU A 141 8.28 -10.15 -11.91
CA LEU A 141 7.80 -8.80 -12.20
C LEU A 141 8.09 -8.40 -13.64
N LEU A 142 9.23 -8.86 -14.17
CA LEU A 142 9.67 -8.59 -15.51
C LEU A 142 9.08 -9.65 -16.45
N ASN A 143 8.49 -9.23 -17.57
CA ASN A 143 8.04 -10.13 -18.64
C ASN A 143 9.13 -10.28 -19.71
N ARG A 144 8.88 -11.05 -20.78
CA ARG A 144 9.79 -11.19 -21.94
C ARG A 144 9.63 -10.07 -22.98
N GLY A 145 9.02 -8.96 -22.59
CA GLY A 145 8.65 -7.86 -23.47
C GLY A 145 7.37 -8.11 -24.27
N GLU A 146 6.80 -7.04 -24.82
CA GLU A 146 5.66 -7.08 -25.73
C GLU A 146 5.95 -8.03 -26.90
N GLY A 147 5.08 -9.03 -27.09
CA GLY A 147 5.27 -10.06 -28.11
C GLY A 147 6.39 -11.05 -27.83
N ASP A 148 6.81 -11.20 -26.56
CA ASP A 148 7.84 -12.17 -26.13
C ASP A 148 9.16 -12.01 -26.91
N VAL A 149 9.55 -10.76 -27.18
CA VAL A 149 10.73 -10.44 -27.98
C VAL A 149 12.06 -10.85 -27.34
N CYS A 150 12.12 -11.00 -26.02
CA CYS A 150 13.29 -11.53 -25.31
C CYS A 150 13.27 -13.06 -25.30
N GLU A 151 14.44 -13.69 -25.26
CA GLU A 151 14.55 -15.15 -25.22
C GLU A 151 13.92 -15.76 -23.94
N THR A 152 13.74 -17.07 -23.90
CA THR A 152 13.06 -17.76 -22.78
C THR A 152 13.74 -17.55 -21.43
N ASP A 153 15.07 -17.42 -21.46
CA ASP A 153 15.97 -17.16 -20.34
C ASP A 153 16.30 -15.68 -20.15
N GLU A 154 15.59 -14.78 -20.84
CA GLU A 154 15.75 -13.34 -20.69
C GLU A 154 14.48 -12.68 -20.16
N ARG A 155 14.63 -11.47 -19.63
CA ARG A 155 13.54 -10.60 -19.20
C ARG A 155 13.76 -9.19 -19.74
N CYS A 156 12.67 -8.53 -20.07
CA CYS A 156 12.69 -7.14 -20.48
C CYS A 156 12.86 -6.25 -19.25
N VAL A 157 14.10 -5.82 -18.99
CA VAL A 157 14.40 -4.90 -17.89
C VAL A 157 14.16 -3.47 -18.38
N PRO A 158 13.27 -2.70 -17.73
CA PRO A 158 13.00 -1.32 -18.14
C PRO A 158 14.25 -0.45 -17.97
N CYS A 159 14.39 0.59 -18.80
CA CYS A 159 15.49 1.56 -18.68
C CYS A 159 15.48 2.29 -17.34
N LEU A 160 14.29 2.48 -16.76
CA LEU A 160 14.05 3.17 -15.50
C LEU A 160 13.37 2.20 -14.53
N ASN A 161 13.75 2.22 -13.25
CA ASN A 161 13.17 1.36 -12.22
C ASN A 161 11.91 2.00 -11.62
N PRO A 162 10.70 1.52 -11.96
CA PRO A 162 9.45 2.10 -11.45
C PRO A 162 9.29 1.93 -9.93
N LEU A 163 9.99 0.97 -9.33
CA LEU A 163 9.93 0.68 -7.90
C LEU A 163 10.86 1.59 -7.09
N LYS A 164 11.79 2.27 -7.76
CA LYS A 164 12.75 3.20 -7.16
C LYS A 164 12.62 4.59 -7.78
N GLY A 165 11.40 5.08 -7.93
CA GLY A 165 11.16 6.45 -8.41
C GLY A 165 11.72 6.74 -9.82
N ASN A 166 11.76 5.73 -10.69
CA ASN A 166 12.35 5.76 -12.03
C ASN A 166 13.86 6.03 -12.07
N GLU A 167 14.60 5.63 -11.04
CA GLU A 167 16.07 5.61 -11.12
C GLU A 167 16.55 4.79 -12.34
N PRO A 168 17.56 5.26 -13.09
CA PRO A 168 18.10 4.50 -14.22
C PRO A 168 18.59 3.12 -13.77
N THR A 169 18.13 2.07 -14.45
CA THR A 169 18.63 0.71 -14.22
C THR A 169 20.02 0.49 -14.84
N GLY A 170 20.44 1.40 -15.74
CA GLY A 170 21.69 1.30 -16.49
C GLY A 170 21.61 0.38 -17.71
N VAL A 171 20.58 -0.46 -17.84
CA VAL A 171 20.51 -1.46 -18.92
C VAL A 171 20.49 -0.85 -20.31
N CYS A 172 19.84 0.31 -20.46
CA CYS A 172 19.75 1.03 -21.72
C CYS A 172 21.03 1.81 -22.09
N GLU A 173 21.99 1.89 -21.18
CA GLU A 173 23.32 2.46 -21.42
C GLU A 173 24.35 1.38 -21.81
N ILE A 174 24.02 0.09 -21.67
CA ILE A 174 24.88 -1.02 -22.11
C ILE A 174 25.14 -0.89 -23.62
N GLY A 175 26.41 -0.97 -24.02
CA GLY A 175 26.85 -0.91 -25.40
C GLY A 175 26.82 0.48 -26.04
N LYS A 176 26.42 1.53 -25.31
CA LYS A 176 26.67 2.91 -25.75
C LYS A 176 28.13 3.26 -25.46
N PRO A 177 28.81 4.00 -26.35
CA PRO A 177 30.13 4.54 -26.04
C PRO A 177 30.03 5.35 -24.75
N ALA A 178 30.96 5.14 -23.81
CA ALA A 178 31.09 6.04 -22.67
C ALA A 178 31.14 7.46 -23.23
N ALA A 179 30.21 8.32 -22.82
CA ALA A 179 30.20 9.71 -23.26
C ALA A 179 31.60 10.27 -22.96
N VAL A 180 32.35 10.59 -24.01
CA VAL A 180 33.61 11.29 -23.85
C VAL A 180 33.25 12.57 -23.10
N CYS A 181 33.77 12.75 -21.90
CA CYS A 181 33.69 14.01 -21.17
C CYS A 181 34.46 15.05 -21.98
N ASN A 182 33.84 15.59 -23.02
CA ASN A 182 34.32 16.77 -23.71
C ASN A 182 33.78 17.96 -22.93
N ASP A 183 34.66 18.73 -22.31
CA ASP A 183 34.37 20.01 -21.63
C ASP A 183 33.86 21.11 -22.57
N ASN A 184 33.24 20.75 -23.71
CA ASN A 184 32.70 21.69 -24.66
C ASN A 184 31.27 22.08 -24.26
N LYS A 185 31.16 23.24 -23.62
CA LYS A 185 29.93 24.03 -23.56
C LYS A 185 29.31 24.14 -24.97
N GLY A 186 28.10 23.63 -25.11
CA GLY A 186 27.17 24.01 -26.18
C GLY A 186 26.91 22.91 -27.21
N GLY A 187 25.76 22.23 -27.09
CA GLY A 187 25.26 21.32 -28.11
C GLY A 187 24.35 20.23 -27.57
N SER A 188 23.14 20.62 -27.14
CA SER A 188 22.10 19.68 -26.71
C SER A 188 21.67 18.79 -27.88
N SER A 189 22.04 17.51 -27.82
CA SER A 189 21.40 16.44 -28.58
C SER A 189 21.29 15.19 -27.70
N GLY A 190 20.18 15.14 -26.95
CA GLY A 190 19.40 13.93 -26.66
C GLY A 190 20.12 12.69 -26.09
N ALA A 191 20.86 12.82 -25.00
CA ALA A 191 20.98 11.70 -24.07
C ALA A 191 19.67 11.60 -23.27
N PRO A 192 19.04 10.42 -23.08
CA PRO A 192 18.03 10.27 -22.04
C PRO A 192 18.77 10.35 -20.71
N GLY A 193 18.93 11.59 -20.24
CA GLY A 193 19.50 11.89 -18.94
C GLY A 193 18.77 11.08 -17.88
N GLY A 194 19.52 10.64 -16.87
CA GLY A 194 18.96 9.98 -15.70
C GLY A 194 17.70 10.72 -15.28
N GLY A 195 16.56 10.04 -15.42
CA GLY A 195 15.26 10.67 -15.29
C GLY A 195 15.23 11.43 -13.97
N ALA A 196 14.89 12.72 -14.03
CA ALA A 196 14.65 13.48 -12.82
C ALA A 196 13.71 12.67 -11.92
N PRO A 197 13.95 12.63 -10.59
CA PRO A 197 13.10 11.89 -9.68
C PRO A 197 11.65 12.24 -9.96
N LEU A 198 10.80 11.22 -10.15
CA LEU A 198 9.40 11.44 -10.48
C LEU A 198 8.80 12.46 -9.52
N ALA A 199 8.21 13.51 -10.09
CA ALA A 199 7.50 14.50 -9.30
C ALA A 199 6.39 13.80 -8.51
N CYS A 200 6.26 14.17 -7.24
CA CYS A 200 5.20 13.74 -6.36
C CYS A 200 4.47 15.01 -5.88
N PRO A 201 3.18 15.21 -6.20
CA PRO A 201 2.30 14.30 -6.94
C PRO A 201 2.69 14.14 -8.42
N TYR A 202 2.55 12.92 -8.94
CA TYR A 202 2.73 12.67 -10.37
C TYR A 202 1.47 13.04 -11.14
N THR A 203 1.60 13.97 -12.08
CA THR A 203 0.49 14.48 -12.91
C THR A 203 0.70 14.25 -14.40
N GLY A 204 1.74 13.49 -14.77
CA GLY A 204 2.07 13.16 -16.15
C GLY A 204 1.25 12.00 -16.75
N PRO A 205 1.54 11.62 -18.01
CA PRO A 205 0.95 10.45 -18.66
C PRO A 205 1.21 9.15 -17.88
N PRO A 206 0.38 8.10 -18.00
CA PRO A 206 0.62 6.81 -17.34
C PRO A 206 2.06 6.29 -17.57
N ILE A 207 2.76 6.02 -16.47
CA ILE A 207 4.10 5.41 -16.45
C ILE A 207 3.98 3.90 -16.66
N VAL A 208 2.93 3.31 -16.09
CA VAL A 208 2.64 1.89 -16.17
C VAL A 208 1.38 1.68 -16.99
N ASP A 209 1.45 0.79 -17.98
CA ASP A 209 0.27 0.37 -18.74
C ASP A 209 -0.59 -0.58 -17.89
N THR A 210 -1.65 -0.04 -17.31
CA THR A 210 -2.54 -0.78 -16.42
C THR A 210 -3.36 -1.85 -17.13
N SER A 211 -3.47 -1.81 -18.47
CA SER A 211 -4.20 -2.80 -19.26
C SER A 211 -3.53 -4.17 -19.27
N THR A 212 -2.23 -4.22 -18.96
CA THR A 212 -1.43 -5.45 -18.87
C THR A 212 -1.72 -6.27 -17.61
N PHE A 213 -2.40 -5.68 -16.62
CA PHE A 213 -2.78 -6.36 -15.39
C PHE A 213 -4.23 -6.83 -15.43
N ALA A 214 -4.53 -7.94 -14.74
CA ALA A 214 -5.91 -8.41 -14.62
C ALA A 214 -6.77 -7.43 -13.80
N ALA A 215 -8.02 -7.23 -14.22
CA ALA A 215 -9.00 -6.48 -13.45
C ALA A 215 -9.38 -7.23 -12.16
N CYS A 216 -9.48 -6.50 -11.05
CA CYS A 216 -9.89 -7.06 -9.75
C CYS A 216 -11.04 -6.28 -9.09
N GLY A 217 -11.61 -5.32 -9.81
CA GLY A 217 -12.68 -4.42 -9.41
C GLY A 217 -12.74 -3.22 -10.35
N ASP A 218 -13.79 -2.43 -10.23
CA ASP A 218 -13.93 -1.21 -11.04
C ASP A 218 -12.86 -0.16 -10.64
N GLY A 219 -12.04 0.25 -11.60
CA GLY A 219 -10.89 1.12 -11.39
C GLY A 219 -9.74 0.49 -10.58
N MET A 220 -9.67 -0.84 -10.52
CA MET A 220 -8.64 -1.59 -9.79
C MET A 220 -8.00 -2.69 -10.66
N ARG A 221 -6.71 -2.94 -10.44
CA ARG A 221 -5.94 -3.96 -11.14
C ARG A 221 -5.05 -4.75 -10.19
N CYS A 222 -4.78 -6.01 -10.55
CA CYS A 222 -3.86 -6.88 -9.84
C CYS A 222 -2.41 -6.46 -10.09
N ALA A 223 -1.85 -5.68 -9.16
CA ALA A 223 -0.45 -5.27 -9.19
C ALA A 223 0.40 -6.24 -8.35
N PRO A 224 1.59 -6.64 -8.80
CA PRO A 224 2.46 -7.49 -8.01
C PRO A 224 2.70 -6.89 -6.62
N ALA A 225 2.62 -7.70 -5.56
CA ALA A 225 2.72 -7.18 -4.19
C ALA A 225 4.05 -6.46 -3.93
N ALA A 226 5.14 -6.90 -4.55
CA ALA A 226 6.46 -6.27 -4.46
C ALA A 226 6.54 -4.89 -5.15
N ALA A 227 5.58 -4.56 -6.02
CA ALA A 227 5.50 -3.27 -6.68
C ALA A 227 4.66 -2.24 -5.89
N VAL A 228 4.04 -2.66 -4.79
CA VAL A 228 3.23 -1.84 -3.90
C VAL A 228 3.99 -1.70 -2.57
N LYS A 229 3.94 -0.52 -1.94
CA LYS A 229 4.56 -0.34 -0.62
C LYS A 229 4.00 -1.37 0.38
N PRO A 230 4.84 -1.95 1.25
CA PRO A 230 4.40 -3.02 2.17
C PRO A 230 3.18 -2.66 3.01
N GLU A 231 3.10 -1.43 3.50
CA GLU A 231 1.99 -0.95 4.33
C GLU A 231 0.68 -0.89 3.55
N GLN A 232 0.74 -0.51 2.27
CA GLN A 232 -0.42 -0.50 1.39
C GLN A 232 -0.80 -1.92 0.98
N ALA A 233 0.17 -2.76 0.63
CA ALA A 233 -0.08 -4.15 0.26
C ALA A 233 -0.80 -4.93 1.38
N ALA A 234 -0.51 -4.61 2.64
CA ALA A 234 -1.12 -5.25 3.81
C ALA A 234 -2.64 -5.00 3.96
N ILE A 235 -3.14 -3.85 3.47
CA ILE A 235 -4.56 -3.47 3.57
C ILE A 235 -5.35 -3.76 2.28
N LEU A 236 -4.67 -4.11 1.19
CA LEU A 236 -5.30 -4.42 -0.09
C LEU A 236 -5.72 -5.89 -0.17
N LYS A 237 -6.79 -6.15 -0.93
CA LYS A 237 -7.27 -7.51 -1.18
C LYS A 237 -6.27 -8.27 -2.04
N LYS A 238 -5.96 -9.52 -1.69
CA LYS A 238 -5.19 -10.42 -2.57
C LYS A 238 -5.95 -10.74 -3.85
N CYS A 239 -5.23 -10.79 -4.95
CA CYS A 239 -5.76 -11.26 -6.22
C CYS A 239 -5.82 -12.80 -6.30
N PRO A 240 -6.56 -13.36 -7.27
CA PRO A 240 -6.73 -14.81 -7.41
C PRO A 240 -5.42 -15.60 -7.63
N ASP A 241 -4.36 -14.94 -8.13
CA ASP A 241 -3.04 -15.55 -8.33
C ASP A 241 -2.26 -15.81 -7.02
N GLY A 242 -2.71 -15.22 -5.90
CA GLY A 242 -2.06 -15.34 -4.59
C GLY A 242 -0.76 -14.55 -4.41
N THR A 243 -0.25 -13.89 -5.46
CA THR A 243 1.06 -13.19 -5.46
C THR A 243 0.92 -11.69 -5.72
N SER A 244 -0.23 -11.24 -6.23
CA SER A 244 -0.54 -9.83 -6.46
C SER A 244 -1.63 -9.31 -5.52
N VAL A 245 -1.71 -7.99 -5.41
CA VAL A 245 -2.72 -7.27 -4.64
C VAL A 245 -3.56 -6.39 -5.55
N CYS A 246 -4.85 -6.28 -5.23
CA CYS A 246 -5.79 -5.46 -5.97
C CYS A 246 -5.60 -3.99 -5.60
N ALA A 247 -4.90 -3.24 -6.43
CA ALA A 247 -4.53 -1.85 -6.19
C ALA A 247 -5.26 -0.88 -7.15
N PRO A 248 -5.43 0.41 -6.77
CA PRO A 248 -6.07 1.40 -7.62
C PRO A 248 -5.31 1.64 -8.92
N GLU A 249 -6.03 1.63 -10.05
CA GLU A 249 -5.44 1.86 -11.39
C GLU A 249 -4.66 3.16 -11.47
N LYS A 250 -5.18 4.24 -10.88
CA LYS A 250 -4.51 5.56 -10.86
C LYS A 250 -3.16 5.50 -10.13
N ALA A 251 -3.09 4.73 -9.04
CA ALA A 251 -1.84 4.56 -8.29
C ALA A 251 -0.83 3.70 -9.06
N ILE A 252 -1.28 2.63 -9.73
CA ILE A 252 -0.43 1.79 -10.58
C ILE A 252 0.09 2.61 -11.76
N ALA A 253 -0.79 3.31 -12.47
CA ALA A 253 -0.45 4.14 -13.63
C ALA A 253 0.60 5.20 -13.28
N ALA A 254 0.58 5.76 -12.08
CA ALA A 254 1.54 6.75 -11.60
C ALA A 254 2.79 6.14 -10.93
N GLY A 255 2.97 4.81 -10.99
CA GLY A 255 4.11 4.14 -10.33
C GLY A 255 4.16 4.38 -8.82
N GLY A 256 3.01 4.44 -8.14
CA GLY A 256 2.93 4.69 -6.70
C GLY A 256 3.08 6.16 -6.27
N ASN A 257 3.25 7.10 -7.21
CA ASN A 257 3.36 8.54 -6.92
C ASN A 257 2.05 9.32 -7.16
N TYR A 258 0.92 8.62 -7.18
CA TYR A 258 -0.40 9.22 -7.26
C TYR A 258 -0.84 9.73 -5.88
N VAL A 259 -1.17 11.01 -5.80
CA VAL A 259 -1.88 11.59 -4.65
C VAL A 259 -3.35 11.70 -5.03
N PRO A 260 -4.27 10.97 -4.36
CA PRO A 260 -5.68 11.09 -4.64
C PRO A 260 -6.19 12.49 -4.36
N LYS A 261 -7.29 12.85 -5.03
CA LYS A 261 -7.92 14.14 -4.84
C LYS A 261 -8.33 14.34 -3.38
N THR A 262 -8.06 15.52 -2.84
CA THR A 262 -8.55 15.95 -1.52
C THR A 262 -10.06 16.14 -1.55
N CYS A 263 -10.73 15.71 -0.49
CA CYS A 263 -12.17 15.78 -0.34
C CYS A 263 -12.55 16.05 1.12
N ALA A 264 -13.80 16.48 1.36
CA ALA A 264 -14.38 16.61 2.69
C ALA A 264 -15.05 15.30 3.12
N SER A 265 -14.48 14.64 4.13
CA SER A 265 -14.98 13.40 4.69
C SER A 265 -16.00 13.66 5.81
N VAL A 266 -16.34 12.60 6.56
CA VAL A 266 -17.26 12.65 7.70
C VAL A 266 -16.91 13.75 8.69
N GLY A 267 -17.93 14.47 9.16
CA GLY A 267 -17.75 15.63 10.04
C GLY A 267 -17.01 16.80 9.38
N GLY A 268 -16.81 16.82 8.06
CA GLY A 268 -16.02 17.82 7.35
C GLY A 268 -14.52 17.72 7.64
N ALA A 269 -14.02 16.53 7.98
CA ALA A 269 -12.59 16.26 8.10
C ALA A 269 -11.91 16.19 6.73
N GLU A 270 -10.62 16.51 6.65
CA GLU A 270 -9.83 16.26 5.44
C GLU A 270 -9.81 14.75 5.11
N GLY A 271 -9.98 14.43 3.84
CA GLY A 271 -9.82 13.07 3.33
C GLY A 271 -9.17 13.00 1.96
N ARG A 272 -9.14 11.77 1.43
CA ARG A 272 -8.70 11.44 0.08
C ARG A 272 -9.74 10.58 -0.61
N CYS A 273 -9.92 10.81 -1.91
CA CYS A 273 -10.79 10.00 -2.74
C CYS A 273 -10.17 8.61 -2.92
N THR A 274 -10.77 7.62 -2.29
CA THR A 274 -10.26 6.25 -2.24
C THR A 274 -11.26 5.31 -2.89
N ASN A 275 -10.76 4.36 -3.69
CA ASN A 275 -11.62 3.43 -4.44
C ASN A 275 -12.47 2.56 -3.50
N ILE A 276 -13.76 2.42 -3.82
CA ILE A 276 -14.75 1.67 -3.02
C ILE A 276 -14.44 0.17 -2.89
N ASN A 277 -13.56 -0.36 -3.71
CA ASN A 277 -13.18 -1.77 -3.69
C ASN A 277 -12.00 -2.05 -2.74
N ILE A 278 -11.40 -1.03 -2.11
CA ILE A 278 -10.46 -1.24 -1.01
C ILE A 278 -11.24 -1.78 0.20
N PRO A 279 -10.82 -2.88 0.84
CA PRO A 279 -11.59 -3.56 1.89
C PRO A 279 -12.13 -2.64 2.98
N ASP A 280 -11.29 -1.76 3.53
CA ASP A 280 -11.69 -0.85 4.61
C ASP A 280 -12.70 0.21 4.15
N VAL A 281 -12.55 0.71 2.92
CA VAL A 281 -13.51 1.65 2.31
C VAL A 281 -14.84 0.96 2.03
N ALA A 282 -14.79 -0.29 1.53
CA ALA A 282 -15.99 -1.09 1.28
C ALA A 282 -16.76 -1.35 2.58
N ALA A 283 -16.06 -1.68 3.67
CA ALA A 283 -16.65 -1.90 4.99
C ALA A 283 -17.35 -0.64 5.55
N GLN A 284 -16.85 0.54 5.19
CA GLN A 284 -17.37 1.83 5.65
C GLN A 284 -18.22 2.56 4.60
N LYS A 285 -18.58 1.89 3.49
CA LYS A 285 -19.26 2.50 2.33
C LYS A 285 -20.53 3.28 2.68
N ALA A 286 -21.28 2.83 3.69
CA ALA A 286 -22.51 3.50 4.13
C ALA A 286 -22.26 4.81 4.90
N MET A 287 -21.04 5.01 5.41
CA MET A 287 -20.67 6.15 6.25
C MET A 287 -19.78 7.16 5.54
N LEU A 288 -19.02 6.75 4.52
CA LEU A 288 -18.13 7.65 3.82
C LEU A 288 -18.89 8.48 2.77
N PRO A 289 -18.76 9.81 2.78
CA PRO A 289 -19.39 10.66 1.76
C PRO A 289 -18.65 10.53 0.43
N LYS A 290 -19.33 10.83 -0.67
CA LYS A 290 -18.71 10.92 -2.00
C LYS A 290 -17.95 12.24 -2.20
N ASP A 291 -18.50 13.35 -1.70
CA ASP A 291 -17.98 14.71 -1.92
C ASP A 291 -17.59 14.95 -3.41
N THR A 292 -16.35 15.33 -3.70
CA THR A 292 -15.86 15.63 -5.05
C THR A 292 -15.19 14.44 -5.74
N CYS A 293 -15.31 13.23 -5.17
CA CYS A 293 -14.71 12.00 -5.67
C CYS A 293 -15.46 11.40 -6.86
N ASP A 294 -14.76 10.56 -7.61
CA ASP A 294 -15.32 9.87 -8.78
C ASP A 294 -16.40 8.84 -8.38
N ALA A 295 -17.12 8.31 -9.37
CA ALA A 295 -18.27 7.42 -9.12
C ALA A 295 -17.92 6.13 -8.35
N ASN A 296 -16.70 5.64 -8.50
CA ASN A 296 -16.15 4.46 -7.84
C ASN A 296 -15.24 4.79 -6.64
N GLU A 297 -15.32 6.01 -6.12
CA GLU A 297 -14.50 6.48 -4.99
C GLU A 297 -15.38 7.08 -3.89
N LEU A 298 -14.91 6.98 -2.65
CA LEU A 298 -15.48 7.66 -1.50
C LEU A 298 -14.39 8.42 -0.76
N CYS A 299 -14.80 9.46 -0.04
CA CYS A 299 -13.88 10.29 0.71
C CYS A 299 -13.50 9.63 2.03
N ALA A 300 -12.39 8.89 2.04
CA ALA A 300 -11.84 8.30 3.25
C ALA A 300 -11.11 9.38 4.07
N PRO A 301 -11.40 9.55 5.37
CA PRO A 301 -10.80 10.61 6.18
C PRO A 301 -9.32 10.31 6.43
N CYS A 302 -8.47 11.33 6.51
CA CYS A 302 -7.05 11.15 6.87
C CYS A 302 -6.87 10.52 8.26
N PHE A 303 -7.75 10.91 9.19
CA PHE A 303 -7.76 10.46 10.58
C PHE A 303 -9.14 9.92 10.92
N SER A 304 -9.17 8.87 11.74
CA SER A 304 -10.41 8.34 12.31
C SER A 304 -11.10 9.42 13.14
N PRO A 305 -12.38 9.73 12.88
CA PRO A 305 -13.11 10.73 13.68
C PRO A 305 -13.42 10.24 15.09
N ILE A 306 -13.20 8.96 15.40
CA ILE A 306 -13.50 8.36 16.70
C ILE A 306 -12.34 8.58 17.67
N ASP A 307 -11.12 8.22 17.24
CA ASP A 307 -9.91 8.17 18.08
C ASP A 307 -8.75 9.02 17.54
N GLY A 308 -8.91 9.68 16.39
CA GLY A 308 -7.92 10.58 15.79
C GLY A 308 -6.70 9.88 15.21
N LYS A 309 -6.67 8.55 15.16
CA LYS A 309 -5.55 7.81 14.56
C LYS A 309 -5.55 7.94 13.05
N GLU A 310 -4.39 7.88 12.45
CA GLU A 310 -4.25 7.86 10.99
C GLU A 310 -4.94 6.64 10.39
N THR A 311 -5.65 6.84 9.28
CA THR A 311 -6.30 5.77 8.52
C THR A 311 -5.43 5.26 7.37
N GLY A 312 -4.34 5.96 7.06
CA GLY A 312 -3.53 5.74 5.86
C GLY A 312 -4.08 6.40 4.59
N ALA A 313 -5.30 6.96 4.61
CA ALA A 313 -5.92 7.57 3.43
C ALA A 313 -5.08 8.72 2.83
N CYS A 314 -4.35 9.46 3.67
CA CYS A 314 -3.52 10.61 3.28
C CYS A 314 -2.02 10.30 3.33
N ARG A 315 -1.67 9.01 3.13
CA ARG A 315 -0.29 8.52 3.01
C ARG A 315 -0.16 7.54 1.85
N THR A 316 -0.89 7.77 0.75
CA THR A 316 -0.88 6.86 -0.40
C THR A 316 0.37 7.01 -1.26
N ALA A 317 1.02 8.17 -1.20
CA ALA A 317 2.30 8.46 -1.83
C ALA A 317 3.26 9.06 -0.79
N SER A 318 4.57 9.10 -1.09
CA SER A 318 5.58 9.64 -0.15
C SER A 318 5.42 11.14 0.10
N CYS A 319 4.86 11.87 -0.87
CA CYS A 319 4.54 13.29 -0.74
C CYS A 319 3.11 13.57 -0.26
N ASP A 320 2.31 12.52 0.00
CA ASP A 320 0.97 12.71 0.53
C ASP A 320 1.03 12.81 2.05
N ALA A 321 0.44 13.88 2.58
CA ALA A 321 0.29 14.11 4.00
C ALA A 321 -0.99 14.91 4.27
N PRO A 322 -1.64 14.70 5.43
CA PRO A 322 -2.71 15.57 5.88
C PRO A 322 -2.23 17.01 6.03
N THR A 323 -3.04 17.97 5.58
CA THR A 323 -2.80 19.41 5.77
C THR A 323 -3.57 19.98 6.95
N GLN A 324 -4.63 19.30 7.37
CA GLN A 324 -5.48 19.63 8.52
C GLN A 324 -5.20 18.67 9.69
N PRO A 325 -5.33 19.14 10.94
CA PRO A 325 -5.23 18.27 12.12
C PRO A 325 -6.38 17.26 12.17
N ALA A 326 -6.21 16.21 12.98
CA ALA A 326 -7.26 15.22 13.22
C ALA A 326 -8.53 15.88 13.77
N LYS A 327 -9.64 15.72 13.04
CA LYS A 327 -10.96 16.20 13.44
C LYS A 327 -11.75 15.03 14.04
N GLN A 328 -11.79 14.99 15.37
CA GLN A 328 -12.58 14.00 16.11
C GLN A 328 -14.01 14.48 16.33
N PHE A 329 -14.93 13.53 16.46
CA PHE A 329 -16.25 13.79 16.98
C PHE A 329 -16.17 14.32 18.42
N ALA A 330 -17.00 15.31 18.71
CA ALA A 330 -17.10 15.90 20.04
C ALA A 330 -17.53 14.83 21.06
N GLY A 331 -17.01 14.92 22.28
CA GLY A 331 -17.44 14.05 23.37
C GLY A 331 -18.87 14.41 23.80
N CYS A 332 -19.66 13.39 24.13
CA CYS A 332 -20.99 13.54 24.69
C CYS A 332 -21.20 12.55 25.84
N CYS A 333 -22.34 12.66 26.52
CA CYS A 333 -22.66 11.85 27.69
C CYS A 333 -21.52 11.91 28.72
N VAL A 334 -21.26 13.11 29.21
CA VAL A 334 -20.18 13.38 30.16
C VAL A 334 -20.62 12.96 31.55
N ASP A 335 -20.00 11.92 32.10
CA ASP A 335 -20.18 11.50 33.48
C ASP A 335 -18.90 11.80 34.26
N LYS A 336 -19.00 12.64 35.30
CA LYS A 336 -17.86 13.09 36.13
C LYS A 336 -16.66 13.63 35.31
N GLY A 337 -16.95 14.39 34.26
CA GLY A 337 -15.92 14.99 33.39
C GLY A 337 -15.35 14.05 32.34
N VAL A 338 -15.80 12.79 32.26
CA VAL A 338 -15.37 11.82 31.26
C VAL A 338 -16.46 11.63 30.21
N ALA A 339 -16.17 11.93 28.95
CA ALA A 339 -17.08 11.66 27.84
C ALA A 339 -17.19 10.15 27.60
N ARG A 340 -18.42 9.62 27.65
CA ARG A 340 -18.72 8.20 27.44
C ARG A 340 -19.33 7.92 26.06
N GLY A 341 -19.54 8.94 25.25
CA GLY A 341 -19.96 8.84 23.86
C GLY A 341 -19.32 9.90 22.97
N LYS A 342 -19.68 9.84 21.69
CA LYS A 342 -19.33 10.82 20.65
C LYS A 342 -20.58 11.37 19.97
N CYS A 343 -20.57 12.65 19.63
CA CYS A 343 -21.56 13.27 18.77
C CYS A 343 -21.33 12.81 17.33
N VAL A 344 -22.20 11.93 16.84
CA VAL A 344 -22.11 11.38 15.48
C VAL A 344 -23.21 12.00 14.63
N PRO A 345 -22.91 12.46 13.39
CA PRO A 345 -23.92 12.93 12.47
C PRO A 345 -25.05 11.91 12.31
N LYS A 346 -26.31 12.37 12.45
CA LYS A 346 -27.49 11.49 12.40
C LYS A 346 -27.59 10.71 11.09
N SER A 347 -27.03 11.24 10.00
CA SER A 347 -26.92 10.59 8.69
C SER A 347 -26.03 9.34 8.68
N LEU A 348 -25.09 9.22 9.63
CA LEU A 348 -24.20 8.06 9.76
C LEU A 348 -24.78 6.97 10.67
N VAL A 349 -25.86 7.29 11.40
CA VAL A 349 -26.51 6.36 12.32
C VAL A 349 -27.69 5.70 11.61
N PRO A 350 -27.78 4.35 11.58
CA PRO A 350 -28.95 3.66 11.05
C PRO A 350 -30.26 4.20 11.65
N PRO A 351 -31.31 4.45 10.85
CA PRO A 351 -32.54 5.11 11.32
C PRO A 351 -33.19 4.43 12.53
N ASP A 352 -33.10 3.10 12.64
CA ASP A 352 -33.64 2.32 13.75
C ASP A 352 -32.83 2.49 15.05
N GLN A 353 -31.53 2.81 14.94
CA GLN A 353 -30.66 3.09 16.08
C GLN A 353 -30.75 4.56 16.48
N ALA A 354 -30.87 5.48 15.53
CA ALA A 354 -30.93 6.92 15.78
C ALA A 354 -32.09 7.30 16.74
N LYS A 355 -33.20 6.55 16.72
CA LYS A 355 -34.35 6.74 17.62
C LYS A 355 -34.08 6.31 19.08
N LYS A 356 -33.01 5.56 19.32
CA LYS A 356 -32.61 5.04 20.65
C LYS A 356 -31.46 5.85 21.26
N LEU A 357 -30.94 6.84 20.53
CA LEU A 357 -29.87 7.72 20.98
C LEU A 357 -30.46 9.06 21.39
N LYS A 358 -29.81 9.70 22.36
CA LYS A 358 -30.16 11.06 22.78
C LYS A 358 -29.80 12.04 21.68
N ASP A 359 -30.78 12.81 21.23
CA ASP A 359 -30.61 14.00 20.39
C ASP A 359 -30.64 15.31 21.20
N ASP A 360 -30.88 15.22 22.51
CA ASP A 360 -30.96 16.35 23.45
C ASP A 360 -29.67 16.57 24.25
N ASP A 361 -28.60 15.81 24.01
CA ASP A 361 -27.31 16.07 24.65
C ASP A 361 -26.82 17.46 24.25
N PRO A 362 -26.56 18.38 25.21
CA PRO A 362 -26.20 19.77 24.91
C PRO A 362 -24.89 19.88 24.11
N ASN A 363 -24.05 18.85 24.10
CA ASN A 363 -22.83 18.82 23.29
C ASN A 363 -23.07 18.43 21.83
N CYS A 364 -24.20 17.78 21.51
CA CYS A 364 -24.53 17.28 20.16
C CYS A 364 -25.73 18.00 19.51
N ALA A 365 -26.68 18.49 20.32
CA ALA A 365 -27.91 19.12 19.84
C ALA A 365 -27.69 20.31 18.89
N PRO A 366 -26.68 21.20 19.09
CA PRO A 366 -26.48 22.37 18.22
C PRO A 366 -26.09 22.03 16.77
N THR A 367 -25.64 20.80 16.50
CA THR A 367 -25.04 20.38 15.22
C THR A 367 -25.90 19.37 14.44
N GLY A 368 -27.07 18.98 14.97
CA GLY A 368 -27.90 17.92 14.37
C GLY A 368 -27.27 16.52 14.50
N GLU A 369 -26.39 16.35 15.47
CA GLU A 369 -25.70 15.09 15.79
C GLU A 369 -26.46 14.34 16.90
N VAL A 370 -26.23 13.03 17.00
CA VAL A 370 -26.77 12.18 18.07
C VAL A 370 -25.64 11.65 18.94
N CYS A 371 -25.87 11.54 20.24
CA CYS A 371 -24.86 11.02 21.15
C CYS A 371 -24.80 9.49 21.07
N ALA A 372 -23.76 8.96 20.41
CA ALA A 372 -23.50 7.53 20.29
C ALA A 372 -22.50 7.08 21.37
N PRO A 373 -22.81 6.06 22.19
CA PRO A 373 -21.85 5.50 23.15
C PRO A 373 -20.57 5.02 22.46
N ASN A 374 -19.42 5.18 23.10
CA ASN A 374 -18.12 4.78 22.54
C ASN A 374 -18.11 3.28 22.17
N GLU A 375 -18.78 2.46 22.97
CA GLU A 375 -18.89 1.02 22.75
C GLU A 375 -19.65 0.66 21.46
N ASN A 376 -20.54 1.53 20.98
CA ASN A 376 -21.27 1.32 19.73
C ASN A 376 -20.48 1.77 18.49
N LEU A 377 -19.36 2.48 18.68
CA LEU A 377 -18.50 2.98 17.61
C LEU A 377 -17.34 2.02 17.30
N ASP A 378 -17.08 1.08 18.21
CA ASP A 378 -16.10 0.01 18.02
C ASP A 378 -16.80 -1.24 17.47
N PRO A 379 -16.57 -1.63 16.20
CA PRO A 379 -17.18 -2.81 15.61
C PRO A 379 -16.72 -4.13 16.26
N THR A 380 -15.64 -4.10 17.04
CA THR A 380 -15.10 -5.27 17.74
C THR A 380 -15.63 -5.40 19.16
N PHE A 381 -16.36 -4.40 19.65
CA PHE A 381 -16.87 -4.39 21.01
C PHE A 381 -17.89 -5.53 21.23
N LYS A 382 -17.64 -6.32 22.28
CA LYS A 382 -18.57 -7.34 22.76
C LYS A 382 -19.04 -6.95 24.15
N PRO A 383 -20.33 -6.67 24.36
CA PRO A 383 -20.81 -6.25 25.67
C PRO A 383 -20.70 -7.38 26.68
N GLN A 384 -20.30 -7.03 27.90
CA GLN A 384 -20.26 -7.95 29.02
C GLN A 384 -21.69 -8.41 29.35
N THR A 385 -21.90 -9.71 29.56
CA THR A 385 -23.16 -10.24 30.10
C THR A 385 -23.35 -9.79 31.55
N CYS A 386 -24.59 -9.57 31.95
CA CYS A 386 -24.93 -9.14 33.29
C CYS A 386 -26.15 -9.86 33.86
N THR A 387 -26.23 -9.83 35.18
CA THR A 387 -27.42 -10.22 35.94
C THR A 387 -27.80 -9.07 36.86
N ALA A 388 -29.09 -8.79 36.93
CA ALA A 388 -29.61 -7.73 37.76
C ALA A 388 -30.96 -8.12 38.34
N SER A 389 -31.32 -7.45 39.44
CA SER A 389 -32.63 -7.54 40.05
C SER A 389 -33.23 -6.14 40.12
N SER A 390 -34.51 -6.05 39.83
CA SER A 390 -35.28 -4.82 39.94
C SER A 390 -36.66 -5.13 40.50
N PHE A 391 -37.18 -4.19 41.28
CA PHE A 391 -38.49 -4.34 41.93
C PHE A 391 -39.62 -4.61 40.93
N LEU A 392 -39.55 -4.04 39.72
CA LEU A 392 -40.61 -4.12 38.72
C LEU A 392 -40.57 -5.38 37.84
N ILE A 393 -39.38 -5.96 37.63
CA ILE A 393 -39.17 -7.02 36.63
C ILE A 393 -38.51 -8.29 37.23
N GLY A 394 -38.24 -8.30 38.53
CA GLY A 394 -37.60 -9.41 39.21
C GLY A 394 -36.13 -9.56 38.81
N ASN A 395 -35.65 -10.81 38.85
CA ASN A 395 -34.29 -11.16 38.43
C ASN A 395 -34.25 -11.37 36.91
N TYR A 396 -33.28 -10.77 36.25
CA TYR A 396 -33.10 -10.89 34.80
C TYR A 396 -31.62 -10.94 34.42
N SER A 397 -31.38 -11.53 33.24
CA SER A 397 -30.07 -11.53 32.58
C SER A 397 -30.09 -10.60 31.37
N GLY A 398 -28.91 -10.08 31.02
CA GLY A 398 -28.79 -9.10 29.96
C GLY A 398 -27.35 -8.82 29.58
N VAL A 399 -27.15 -7.63 29.03
CA VAL A 399 -25.85 -7.10 28.62
C VAL A 399 -25.61 -5.71 29.22
N CYS A 400 -24.36 -5.43 29.54
CA CYS A 400 -23.94 -4.14 30.07
C CYS A 400 -23.90 -3.11 28.95
N VAL A 401 -24.80 -2.15 29.02
CA VAL A 401 -24.92 -1.04 28.07
C VAL A 401 -24.60 0.27 28.77
N SER A 402 -24.02 1.20 28.03
CA SER A 402 -23.71 2.52 28.57
C SER A 402 -24.98 3.23 29.04
N LYS A 403 -24.89 3.96 30.15
CA LYS A 403 -25.97 4.84 30.65
C LYS A 403 -26.34 5.96 29.67
N CYS A 404 -25.52 6.17 28.63
CA CYS A 404 -25.77 7.11 27.55
C CYS A 404 -26.93 6.70 26.62
N VAL A 405 -27.30 5.41 26.60
CA VAL A 405 -28.44 4.93 25.79
C VAL A 405 -29.74 5.12 26.55
N GLU A 406 -30.76 5.64 25.88
CA GLU A 406 -32.10 5.73 26.45
C GLU A 406 -32.90 4.46 26.19
N PHE A 407 -33.40 3.86 27.26
CA PHE A 407 -34.36 2.76 27.20
C PHE A 407 -35.79 3.24 27.46
N GLY A 408 -36.06 4.54 27.28
CA GLY A 408 -37.34 5.16 27.63
C GLY A 408 -37.79 4.83 29.06
N PHE A 409 -39.08 4.57 29.25
CA PHE A 409 -39.65 4.20 30.55
C PHE A 409 -39.05 2.90 31.12
N ALA A 410 -38.64 1.96 30.27
CA ALA A 410 -38.01 0.72 30.72
C ALA A 410 -36.67 1.00 31.42
N GLY A 411 -35.97 2.07 31.04
CA GLY A 411 -34.71 2.51 31.66
C GLY A 411 -34.81 2.87 33.15
N LEU A 412 -36.01 3.20 33.65
CA LEU A 412 -36.27 3.42 35.08
C LEU A 412 -36.27 2.11 35.88
N ALA A 413 -36.64 1.00 35.24
CA ALA A 413 -36.65 -0.32 35.86
C ALA A 413 -35.29 -1.03 35.78
N LEU A 414 -34.33 -0.54 35.00
CA LEU A 414 -33.03 -1.19 34.82
C LEU A 414 -32.07 -0.88 35.97
N SER A 415 -31.60 -1.94 36.63
CA SER A 415 -30.53 -1.87 37.62
C SER A 415 -29.16 -2.00 36.96
N SER A 416 -28.11 -1.48 37.60
CA SER A 416 -26.73 -1.68 37.15
C SER A 416 -26.28 -3.14 37.29
N GLY A 417 -26.86 -3.91 38.20
CA GLY A 417 -26.46 -5.30 38.43
C GLY A 417 -24.96 -5.42 38.71
N ASN A 418 -24.31 -6.39 38.07
CA ASN A 418 -22.85 -6.56 38.07
C ASN A 418 -22.12 -5.81 36.93
N CYS A 419 -22.75 -4.82 36.30
CA CYS A 419 -22.10 -4.02 35.27
C CYS A 419 -21.09 -3.01 35.87
N PRO A 420 -20.03 -2.66 35.12
CA PRO A 420 -19.08 -1.64 35.53
C PRO A 420 -19.75 -0.26 35.69
N SER A 421 -19.06 0.63 36.41
CA SER A 421 -19.53 1.99 36.62
C SER A 421 -19.77 2.73 35.29
N GLY A 422 -20.92 3.39 35.20
CA GLY A 422 -21.38 4.07 33.98
C GLY A 422 -22.25 3.20 33.06
N ASN A 423 -22.53 1.95 33.44
CA ASN A 423 -23.36 1.03 32.65
C ASN A 423 -24.63 0.60 33.43
N LYS A 424 -25.64 0.16 32.68
CA LYS A 424 -26.84 -0.52 33.18
C LYS A 424 -26.92 -1.93 32.60
N CYS A 425 -27.57 -2.84 33.32
CA CYS A 425 -27.87 -4.15 32.79
C CYS A 425 -29.17 -4.06 31.98
N ALA A 426 -29.08 -4.14 30.65
CA ALA A 426 -30.24 -4.16 29.76
C ALA A 426 -30.61 -5.60 29.39
N PRO A 427 -31.86 -6.03 29.63
CA PRO A 427 -32.27 -7.40 29.32
C PRO A 427 -32.27 -7.63 27.81
N CYS A 428 -31.94 -8.84 27.36
CA CYS A 428 -31.99 -9.21 25.94
C CYS A 428 -33.42 -9.39 25.41
N THR A 429 -34.33 -9.74 26.31
CA THR A 429 -35.76 -9.84 26.04
C THR A 429 -36.48 -8.81 26.88
N ASP A 430 -37.32 -8.00 26.26
CA ASP A 430 -38.21 -7.08 26.95
C ASP A 430 -39.09 -7.88 27.94
N PRO A 431 -38.95 -7.65 29.26
CA PRO A 431 -39.66 -8.42 30.28
C PRO A 431 -41.17 -8.21 30.26
N LEU A 432 -41.68 -7.15 29.62
CA LEU A 432 -43.11 -6.87 29.52
C LEU A 432 -43.74 -7.51 28.29
N SER A 433 -43.03 -7.51 27.16
CA SER A 433 -43.58 -7.98 25.88
C SER A 433 -43.07 -9.36 25.44
N GLY A 434 -42.00 -9.87 26.07
CA GLY A 434 -41.32 -11.11 25.67
C GLY A 434 -40.57 -11.01 24.33
N LYS A 435 -40.50 -9.82 23.72
CA LYS A 435 -39.82 -9.59 22.43
C LYS A 435 -38.35 -9.23 22.63
N PRO A 436 -37.48 -9.41 21.63
CA PRO A 436 -36.13 -8.87 21.68
C PRO A 436 -36.11 -7.39 22.03
N SER A 437 -35.31 -7.00 23.02
CA SER A 437 -35.15 -5.59 23.40
C SER A 437 -34.37 -4.78 22.35
N GLY A 438 -33.62 -5.50 21.50
CA GLY A 438 -32.66 -4.91 20.57
C GLY A 438 -31.50 -4.21 21.28
N ALA A 439 -31.18 -4.64 22.52
CA ALA A 439 -29.95 -4.27 23.18
C ALA A 439 -28.74 -4.79 22.37
N PRO A 440 -27.72 -3.96 22.10
CA PRO A 440 -26.53 -4.38 21.35
C PRO A 440 -25.89 -5.63 21.99
N GLY A 441 -25.49 -6.61 21.18
CA GLY A 441 -24.81 -7.83 21.62
C GLY A 441 -25.68 -8.93 22.21
N CYS A 442 -26.99 -8.75 22.29
CA CYS A 442 -27.92 -9.84 22.54
C CYS A 442 -28.07 -10.71 21.29
N THR A 443 -27.73 -11.99 21.37
CA THR A 443 -28.04 -12.97 20.32
C THR A 443 -29.52 -13.31 20.40
N ASN A 444 -30.28 -13.03 19.34
CA ASN A 444 -31.69 -13.44 19.22
C ASN A 444 -31.83 -14.93 18.99
#